data_AF-A0A0U5GC54-F1
#
_entry.id   AF-A0A0U5GC54-F1
#
_cell.length_a   1.000
_cell.length_b   1.000
_cell.length_c   1.000
_cell.angle_alpha   90.00
_cell.angle_beta   90.00
_cell.angle_gamma   90.00
#
_symmetry.space_group_name_H-M   'P 1'
#
loop_
_entity.id
_entity.type
_entity.pdbx_description
1 polymer ?
#
loop_
_entity_poly.entity_id
_entity_poly.type
_entity_poly.pdbx_seq_one_letter_code
_entity_poly.pdbx_strand_id
1 'polypeptide(L)'
;MDPFTAGGLALGIVSLSFQVFAGCVKGFMILSSAHNFGKDASFLKTMLSVEEYRFVQWADVVGLTGADSRILRQLNQTLAEQLMEQLRDKLDSTKLKERYSLDLQEDETSSDRADSSIGEQSHAPNMLSRAVSNERRSEILLRAQLIQSRTPFPKRLRWAAIDKSRFQDLVLDLRQIVDSLWNLLEPIRLRELSQQVARTLTAVVDMSQDLEALKGLRATFTKQTADFPGDTILSTAVDLKVLRKGLSREGSSDSTSDSSLAQRPLYPLNRNLFIRAAATRGADGIFMAQYDGRPVLCESKPVDPWHKPKLKVRAERLTRLLSLPKSASFMTLQCLGFLEDIDEFKFVYDYPPGSDTTVPPRSLLDLLRDPTMQNPSVTTRLRLALSICKTLLTIHTAGWFHKNIRSENIIFINREPDLGKPYLTGFSFARTDSPVEISDQRSADPLLDIYRHPHVLRKPPEPYSIYMDHYSLATVLTEIAEWRPLKHIVSKHIDVTNTDLDIPLSALAGIQPWLIRAFTENGQVAYRMGEVYANGVSSLLRLELADERNYSSTEQLLAYQKFVNELDLCYV
;
A
#
# COMPACT_ATOMS: atom_id res chain seq x y z
N MET A 1 -22.29 -35.07 21.72
CA MET A 1 -21.79 -33.90 22.47
C MET A 1 -21.39 -32.87 21.44
N ASP A 2 -22.20 -31.83 21.30
CA ASP A 2 -22.11 -30.83 20.24
C ASP A 2 -21.37 -29.58 20.78
N PRO A 3 -20.41 -28.98 20.05
CA PRO A 3 -19.50 -27.96 20.58
C PRO A 3 -20.07 -26.52 20.57
N PHE A 4 -21.39 -26.32 20.44
CA PHE A 4 -21.98 -24.98 20.22
C PHE A 4 -22.50 -24.26 21.48
N THR A 5 -22.26 -24.76 22.69
CA THR A 5 -22.88 -24.18 23.91
C THR A 5 -21.91 -23.59 24.93
N ALA A 6 -20.75 -23.08 24.50
CA ALA A 6 -19.79 -22.44 25.41
C ALA A 6 -19.22 -21.15 24.81
N GLY A 7 -20.07 -20.13 24.70
CA GLY A 7 -19.66 -18.74 24.47
C GLY A 7 -20.22 -17.86 25.58
N GLY A 8 -19.57 -17.87 26.75
CA GLY A 8 -19.89 -16.92 27.81
C GLY A 8 -19.62 -15.50 27.32
N LEU A 9 -20.66 -14.65 27.30
CA LEU A 9 -20.53 -13.22 27.05
C LEU A 9 -19.64 -12.62 28.14
N ALA A 10 -18.37 -12.39 27.82
CA ALA A 10 -17.50 -11.55 28.63
C ALA A 10 -18.11 -10.13 28.66
N LEU A 11 -18.64 -9.72 29.81
CA LEU A 11 -19.18 -8.39 30.07
C LEU A 11 -18.03 -7.37 30.16
N GLY A 12 -17.42 -7.05 29.01
CA GLY A 12 -16.43 -5.99 28.90
C GLY A 12 -17.07 -4.60 28.94
N ILE A 13 -16.30 -3.59 29.36
CA ILE A 13 -16.65 -2.18 29.23
C ILE A 13 -16.85 -1.89 27.73
N VAL A 14 -18.07 -1.51 27.32
CA VAL A 14 -18.38 -1.10 25.94
C VAL A 14 -18.02 0.36 25.71
N SER A 15 -17.64 0.71 24.48
CA SER A 15 -17.34 2.10 24.12
C SER A 15 -18.60 2.98 24.14
N LEU A 16 -18.43 4.29 24.35
CA LEU A 16 -19.54 5.26 24.31
C LEU A 16 -20.25 5.24 22.95
N SER A 17 -19.51 5.15 21.85
CA SER A 17 -20.06 5.07 20.50
C SER A 17 -20.93 3.82 20.32
N PHE A 18 -20.55 2.68 20.93
CA PHE A 18 -21.38 1.47 20.93
C PHE A 18 -22.67 1.65 21.75
N GLN A 19 -22.61 2.35 22.89
CA GLN A 19 -23.81 2.67 23.69
C GLN A 19 -24.79 3.55 22.92
N VAL A 20 -24.30 4.56 22.19
CA VAL A 20 -25.13 5.44 21.34
C VAL A 20 -25.79 4.61 20.23
N PHE A 21 -25.01 3.76 19.56
CA PHE A 21 -25.50 2.83 18.54
C PHE A 21 -26.62 1.91 19.06
N ALA A 22 -26.40 1.25 20.19
CA ALA A 22 -27.39 0.36 20.80
C ALA A 22 -28.66 1.13 21.23
N GLY A 23 -28.51 2.37 21.69
CA GLY A 23 -29.62 3.28 21.97
C GLY A 23 -30.48 3.58 20.73
N CYS A 24 -29.87 3.80 19.57
CA CYS A 24 -30.60 3.95 18.31
C CYS A 24 -31.35 2.66 17.93
N VAL A 25 -30.71 1.49 18.04
CA VAL A 25 -31.36 0.19 17.79
C VAL A 25 -32.58 0.00 18.70
N LYS A 26 -32.47 0.38 19.99
CA LYS A 26 -33.61 0.38 20.92
C LYS A 26 -34.74 1.30 20.43
N GLY A 27 -34.41 2.49 19.94
CA GLY A 27 -35.38 3.43 19.38
C GLY A 27 -36.12 2.89 18.15
N PHE A 28 -35.39 2.33 17.17
CA PHE A 28 -35.98 1.65 16.01
C PHE A 28 -36.90 0.48 16.42
N MET A 29 -36.47 -0.31 17.40
CA MET A 29 -37.26 -1.41 17.94
C MET A 29 -38.57 -0.93 18.59
N ILE A 30 -38.52 0.14 19.39
CA ILE A 30 -39.71 0.74 20.02
C ILE A 30 -40.71 1.17 18.95
N LEU A 31 -40.26 1.94 17.97
CA LEU A 31 -41.10 2.45 16.87
C LEU A 31 -41.72 1.33 16.02
N SER A 32 -40.94 0.30 15.69
CA SER A 32 -41.42 -0.82 14.87
C SER A 32 -42.35 -1.77 15.62
N SER A 33 -42.27 -1.83 16.95
CA SER A 33 -43.11 -2.67 17.81
C SER A 33 -44.52 -2.12 18.06
N ALA A 34 -44.77 -0.84 17.76
CA ALA A 34 -46.04 -0.20 18.03
C ALA A 34 -47.16 -0.63 17.06
N HIS A 35 -48.35 -0.90 17.61
CA HIS A 35 -49.54 -1.42 16.91
C HIS A 35 -50.55 -0.30 16.57
N ASN A 36 -51.58 -0.61 15.77
CA ASN A 36 -52.61 0.33 15.27
C ASN A 36 -52.12 1.39 14.26
N PHE A 37 -51.19 1.01 13.38
CA PHE A 37 -50.63 1.91 12.37
C PHE A 37 -51.60 2.28 11.22
N GLY A 38 -52.78 1.66 11.16
CA GLY A 38 -53.70 1.75 10.01
C GLY A 38 -53.23 0.88 8.83
N LYS A 39 -54.18 0.40 8.00
CA LYS A 39 -53.88 -0.53 6.89
C LYS A 39 -52.94 0.09 5.83
N ASP A 40 -52.95 1.42 5.67
CA ASP A 40 -52.23 2.14 4.62
C ASP A 40 -50.80 2.58 4.99
N ALA A 41 -50.29 2.15 6.16
CA ALA A 41 -49.02 2.61 6.69
C ALA A 41 -47.95 1.50 6.76
N SER A 42 -48.26 0.31 6.22
CA SER A 42 -47.32 -0.81 6.04
C SER A 42 -46.04 -0.40 5.29
N PHE A 43 -46.17 0.47 4.29
CA PHE A 43 -45.03 0.99 3.53
C PHE A 43 -44.06 1.80 4.41
N LEU A 44 -44.56 2.74 5.22
CA LEU A 44 -43.73 3.57 6.08
C LEU A 44 -43.03 2.76 7.18
N LYS A 45 -43.71 1.75 7.72
CA LYS A 45 -43.11 0.78 8.66
C LYS A 45 -41.99 -0.03 7.99
N THR A 46 -42.19 -0.41 6.73
CA THR A 46 -41.15 -1.10 5.94
C THR A 46 -39.94 -0.20 5.72
N MET A 47 -40.14 1.08 5.38
CA MET A 47 -39.04 2.03 5.21
C MET A 47 -38.27 2.27 6.52
N LEU A 48 -38.97 2.35 7.66
CA LEU A 48 -38.30 2.40 8.97
C LEU A 48 -37.42 1.16 9.21
N SER A 49 -37.92 -0.04 8.90
CA SER A 49 -37.14 -1.28 9.00
C SER A 49 -35.95 -1.32 8.03
N VAL A 50 -36.06 -0.69 6.85
CA VAL A 50 -34.93 -0.54 5.91
C VAL A 50 -33.85 0.35 6.52
N GLU A 51 -34.21 1.50 7.11
CA GLU A 51 -33.21 2.39 7.73
C GLU A 51 -32.55 1.75 8.96
N GLU A 52 -33.29 1.00 9.78
CA GLU A 52 -32.71 0.20 10.87
C GLU A 52 -31.68 -0.80 10.33
N TYR A 53 -32.05 -1.57 9.30
CA TYR A 53 -31.15 -2.54 8.69
C TYR A 53 -29.88 -1.86 8.15
N ARG A 54 -30.03 -0.77 7.39
CA ARG A 54 -28.91 -0.01 6.85
C ARG A 54 -27.99 0.54 7.93
N PHE A 55 -28.54 1.00 9.05
CA PHE A 55 -27.77 1.49 10.19
C PHE A 55 -26.98 0.38 10.90
N VAL A 56 -27.60 -0.79 11.10
CA VAL A 56 -26.91 -1.96 11.67
C VAL A 56 -25.80 -2.46 10.74
N GLN A 57 -26.06 -2.52 9.43
CA GLN A 57 -25.05 -2.89 8.44
C GLN A 57 -23.87 -1.90 8.42
N TRP A 58 -24.15 -0.60 8.53
CA TRP A 58 -23.09 0.40 8.65
C TRP A 58 -22.22 0.13 9.88
N ALA A 59 -22.83 -0.16 11.04
CA ALA A 59 -22.11 -0.46 12.27
C ALA A 59 -21.25 -1.75 12.17
N ASP A 60 -21.73 -2.75 11.44
CA ASP A 60 -20.96 -3.96 11.12
C ASP A 60 -19.76 -3.62 10.22
N VAL A 61 -19.96 -2.85 9.14
CA VAL A 61 -18.90 -2.45 8.19
C VAL A 61 -17.80 -1.64 8.86
N VAL A 62 -18.15 -0.72 9.76
CA VAL A 62 -17.15 0.10 10.45
C VAL A 62 -16.48 -0.61 11.63
N GLY A 63 -16.87 -1.86 11.95
CA GLY A 63 -16.29 -2.64 13.03
C GLY A 63 -16.84 -2.32 14.43
N LEU A 64 -17.90 -1.51 14.54
CA LEU A 64 -18.49 -1.10 15.81
C LEU A 64 -19.11 -2.29 16.56
N THR A 65 -19.63 -3.28 15.85
CA THR A 65 -20.23 -4.49 16.43
C THR A 65 -19.19 -5.58 16.76
N GLY A 66 -17.92 -5.40 16.38
CA GLY A 66 -16.83 -6.35 16.68
C GLY A 66 -16.49 -6.40 18.18
N ALA A 67 -15.80 -7.46 18.62
CA ALA A 67 -15.46 -7.69 20.04
C ALA A 67 -14.68 -6.51 20.66
N ASP A 68 -13.75 -5.92 19.90
CA ASP A 68 -12.91 -4.81 20.35
C ASP A 68 -13.56 -3.43 20.16
N SER A 69 -14.72 -3.35 19.49
CA SER A 69 -15.44 -2.10 19.14
C SER A 69 -14.57 -1.02 18.47
N ARG A 70 -13.50 -1.43 17.77
CA ARG A 70 -12.58 -0.51 17.10
C ARG A 70 -13.19 -0.07 15.78
N ILE A 71 -13.67 1.16 15.74
CA ILE A 71 -14.14 1.80 14.51
C ILE A 71 -12.98 1.92 13.52
N LEU A 72 -13.26 1.74 12.23
CA LEU A 72 -12.31 2.00 11.14
C LEU A 72 -11.54 3.31 11.38
N ARG A 73 -10.22 3.23 11.46
CA ARG A 73 -9.36 4.39 11.76
C ARG A 73 -9.46 5.51 10.72
N GLN A 74 -9.78 5.17 9.48
CA GLN A 74 -9.89 6.12 8.37
C GLN A 74 -11.26 6.83 8.33
N LEU A 75 -12.22 6.39 9.14
CA LEU A 75 -13.52 7.05 9.25
C LEU A 75 -13.37 8.34 10.08
N ASN A 76 -14.08 9.41 9.70
CA ASN A 76 -14.22 10.56 10.57
C ASN A 76 -15.11 10.20 11.78
N GLN A 77 -14.48 9.74 12.85
CA GLN A 77 -15.16 9.23 14.05
C GLN A 77 -16.00 10.32 14.72
N THR A 78 -15.50 11.56 14.78
CA THR A 78 -16.22 12.69 15.39
C THR A 78 -17.54 12.98 14.68
N LEU A 79 -17.54 13.03 13.34
CA LEU A 79 -18.77 13.24 12.58
C LEU A 79 -19.71 12.04 12.67
N ALA A 80 -19.17 10.82 12.65
CA ALA A 80 -19.97 9.60 12.80
C ALA A 80 -20.68 9.58 14.16
N GLU A 81 -19.99 9.95 15.24
CA GLU A 81 -20.56 10.06 16.59
C GLU A 81 -21.66 11.12 16.65
N GLN A 82 -21.43 12.32 16.12
CA GLN A 82 -22.43 13.38 16.07
C GLN A 82 -23.70 12.95 15.30
N LEU A 83 -23.54 12.29 14.16
CA LEU A 83 -24.66 11.77 13.37
C LEU A 83 -25.42 10.67 14.12
N MET A 84 -24.73 9.76 14.81
CA MET A 84 -25.37 8.75 15.66
C MET A 84 -26.14 9.37 16.83
N GLU A 85 -25.61 10.42 17.45
CA GLU A 85 -26.32 11.15 18.51
C GLU A 85 -27.57 11.86 17.99
N GLN A 86 -27.50 12.48 16.82
CA GLN A 86 -28.68 13.05 16.15
C GLN A 86 -29.71 11.98 15.82
N LEU A 87 -29.27 10.81 15.34
CA LEU A 87 -30.15 9.68 15.07
C LEU A 87 -30.87 9.23 16.35
N ARG A 88 -30.12 9.09 17.45
CA ARG A 88 -30.67 8.73 18.76
C ARG A 88 -31.71 9.74 19.24
N ASP A 89 -31.42 11.03 19.11
CA ASP A 89 -32.32 12.12 19.51
C ASP A 89 -33.61 12.15 18.68
N LYS A 90 -33.54 11.80 17.39
CA LYS A 90 -34.72 11.67 16.51
C LYS A 90 -35.58 10.44 16.84
N LEU A 91 -34.96 9.38 17.35
CA LEU A 91 -35.61 8.14 17.78
C LEU A 91 -36.11 8.16 19.23
N ASP A 92 -35.88 9.24 19.98
CA ASP A 92 -36.28 9.38 21.38
C ASP A 92 -37.80 9.44 21.51
N SER A 93 -38.38 8.40 22.09
CA SER A 93 -39.83 8.23 22.24
C SER A 93 -40.50 9.37 23.02
N THR A 94 -39.76 10.04 23.92
CA THR A 94 -40.30 11.16 24.71
C THR A 94 -40.49 12.43 23.88
N LYS A 95 -39.73 12.58 22.79
CA LYS A 95 -39.72 13.79 21.93
C LYS A 95 -40.56 13.63 20.66
N LEU A 96 -41.03 12.42 20.37
CA LEU A 96 -41.82 12.12 19.17
C LEU A 96 -43.15 12.89 19.13
N LYS A 97 -43.81 13.02 20.27
CA LYS A 97 -45.08 13.75 20.38
C LYS A 97 -44.91 15.23 20.06
N GLU A 98 -43.88 15.86 20.60
CA GLU A 98 -43.61 17.28 20.38
C GLU A 98 -43.14 17.58 18.94
N ARG A 99 -42.28 16.72 18.37
CA ARG A 99 -41.64 16.98 17.06
C ARG A 99 -42.45 16.51 15.86
N TYR A 100 -43.13 15.37 15.99
CA TYR A 100 -43.83 14.71 14.89
C TYR A 100 -45.32 14.50 15.18
N SER A 101 -45.85 15.00 16.30
CA SER A 101 -47.25 14.76 16.68
C SER A 101 -47.59 13.25 16.76
N LEU A 102 -46.59 12.44 17.10
CA LEU A 102 -46.70 10.98 17.18
C LEU A 102 -46.79 10.57 18.66
N ASP A 103 -47.96 10.07 19.07
CA ASP A 103 -48.22 9.72 20.47
C ASP A 103 -48.15 8.20 20.68
N LEU A 104 -47.17 7.76 21.48
CA LEU A 104 -46.98 6.35 21.87
C LEU A 104 -47.52 6.16 23.28
N GLN A 105 -48.49 5.24 23.43
CA GLN A 105 -49.03 4.87 24.73
C GLN A 105 -48.73 3.41 25.04
N GLU A 106 -48.55 3.13 26.33
CA GLU A 106 -48.58 1.75 26.84
C GLU A 106 -50.01 1.20 26.74
N ASP A 107 -50.14 -0.02 26.24
CA ASP A 107 -51.42 -0.72 26.17
C ASP A 107 -51.77 -1.22 27.58
N GLU A 108 -52.61 -0.47 28.31
CA GLU A 108 -53.01 -0.78 29.70
C GLU A 108 -53.79 -2.09 29.83
N THR A 109 -54.20 -2.74 28.73
CA THR A 109 -54.97 -3.99 28.74
C THR A 109 -54.15 -5.26 29.03
N SER A 110 -52.92 -5.17 29.51
CA SER A 110 -52.09 -6.35 29.84
C SER A 110 -51.93 -6.60 31.34
N SER A 111 -53.00 -6.44 32.11
CA SER A 111 -53.19 -7.19 33.36
C SER A 111 -54.44 -8.06 33.19
N ASP A 112 -54.23 -9.37 33.19
CA ASP A 112 -55.25 -10.42 33.21
C ASP A 112 -56.13 -10.56 31.96
N ARG A 113 -55.68 -11.40 31.03
CA ARG A 113 -56.49 -12.51 30.50
C ARG A 113 -55.64 -13.45 29.65
N ALA A 114 -55.51 -14.68 30.15
CA ALA A 114 -55.22 -15.83 29.33
C ALA A 114 -56.41 -16.13 28.40
N ASP A 115 -56.06 -16.60 27.20
CA ASP A 115 -56.83 -17.35 26.22
C ASP A 115 -57.90 -16.71 25.30
N SER A 116 -57.80 -17.21 24.07
CA SER A 116 -58.80 -17.35 22.98
C SER A 116 -59.04 -16.18 22.01
N SER A 117 -58.50 -16.40 20.81
CA SER A 117 -59.04 -16.12 19.46
C SER A 117 -59.87 -14.85 19.22
N ILE A 118 -59.45 -14.06 18.23
CA ILE A 118 -60.22 -13.65 17.05
C ILE A 118 -59.29 -12.87 16.09
N GLY A 119 -59.32 -13.24 14.80
CA GLY A 119 -59.04 -12.31 13.70
C GLY A 119 -57.79 -12.59 12.86
N GLU A 120 -57.81 -13.65 12.05
CA GLU A 120 -57.13 -13.61 10.75
C GLU A 120 -57.61 -12.39 9.97
N GLN A 121 -56.68 -11.50 9.58
CA GLN A 121 -56.68 -10.77 8.30
C GLN A 121 -55.50 -9.77 8.23
N SER A 122 -54.34 -10.26 7.81
CA SER A 122 -53.50 -9.62 6.78
C SER A 122 -52.28 -10.50 6.48
N HIS A 123 -52.48 -11.49 5.61
CA HIS A 123 -51.40 -12.25 4.99
C HIS A 123 -50.65 -11.36 3.98
N ALA A 124 -49.78 -10.50 4.49
CA ALA A 124 -48.52 -10.27 3.83
C ALA A 124 -47.46 -10.62 4.88
N PRO A 125 -46.73 -11.74 4.75
CA PRO A 125 -45.57 -11.94 5.61
C PRO A 125 -44.64 -10.77 5.33
N ASN A 126 -44.53 -9.83 6.27
CA ASN A 126 -43.58 -8.73 6.19
C ASN A 126 -42.17 -9.33 6.27
N MET A 127 -41.66 -9.88 5.16
CA MET A 127 -40.35 -10.49 5.08
C MET A 127 -39.25 -9.50 5.50
N LEU A 128 -39.50 -8.19 5.31
CA LEU A 128 -38.62 -7.10 5.72
C LEU A 128 -38.78 -6.63 7.17
N SER A 129 -39.88 -6.94 7.88
CA SER A 129 -39.98 -6.58 9.31
C SER A 129 -39.04 -7.40 10.20
N ARG A 130 -38.39 -8.43 9.63
CA ARG A 130 -37.34 -9.24 10.25
C ARG A 130 -35.95 -9.02 9.61
N ALA A 131 -35.75 -7.95 8.83
CA ALA A 131 -34.47 -7.67 8.17
C ALA A 131 -33.30 -7.57 9.17
N VAL A 132 -33.55 -6.98 10.35
CA VAL A 132 -32.75 -7.21 11.55
C VAL A 132 -33.49 -8.22 12.43
N SER A 133 -32.83 -9.33 12.78
CA SER A 133 -33.45 -10.38 13.59
C SER A 133 -33.62 -9.93 15.05
N ASN A 134 -34.63 -10.47 15.73
CA ASN A 134 -34.83 -10.16 17.15
C ASN A 134 -33.65 -10.66 17.99
N GLU A 135 -33.02 -11.75 17.57
CA GLU A 135 -31.81 -12.29 18.17
C GLU A 135 -30.66 -11.28 18.09
N ARG A 136 -30.45 -10.64 16.92
CA ARG A 136 -29.40 -9.63 16.72
C ARG A 136 -29.68 -8.37 17.53
N ARG A 137 -30.93 -7.89 17.58
CA ARG A 137 -31.32 -6.75 18.44
C ARG A 137 -31.03 -7.06 19.91
N SER A 138 -31.45 -8.23 20.39
CA SER A 138 -31.24 -8.64 21.78
C SER A 138 -29.75 -8.77 22.12
N GLU A 139 -28.92 -9.29 21.22
CA GLU A 139 -27.47 -9.36 21.39
C GLU A 139 -26.85 -7.96 21.58
N ILE A 140 -27.19 -7.01 20.71
CA ILE A 140 -26.69 -5.63 20.76
C ILE A 140 -27.12 -4.94 22.08
N LEU A 141 -28.39 -5.07 22.44
CA LEU A 141 -28.94 -4.43 23.64
C LEU A 141 -28.40 -5.04 24.94
N LEU A 142 -28.19 -6.35 24.99
CA LEU A 142 -27.54 -7.03 26.12
C LEU A 142 -26.11 -6.55 26.29
N ARG A 143 -25.36 -6.48 25.19
CA ARG A 143 -23.97 -6.01 25.21
C ARG A 143 -23.86 -4.58 25.73
N ALA A 144 -24.83 -3.72 25.39
CA ALA A 144 -24.91 -2.34 25.89
C ALA A 144 -25.55 -2.20 27.28
N GLN A 145 -25.94 -3.31 27.94
CA GLN A 145 -26.64 -3.32 29.23
C GLN A 145 -27.97 -2.54 29.23
N LEU A 146 -28.61 -2.40 28.05
CA LEU A 146 -29.90 -1.74 27.91
C LEU A 146 -31.08 -2.67 28.23
N ILE A 147 -30.83 -3.98 28.28
CA ILE A 147 -31.75 -5.04 28.74
C ILE A 147 -30.99 -6.03 29.62
N GLN A 148 -31.68 -6.67 30.57
CA GLN A 148 -31.08 -7.60 31.54
C GLN A 148 -31.19 -9.07 31.12
N SER A 149 -32.11 -9.40 30.21
CA SER A 149 -32.35 -10.76 29.72
C SER A 149 -32.84 -10.71 28.27
N ARG A 150 -32.75 -11.84 27.54
CA ARG A 150 -33.23 -11.96 26.15
C ARG A 150 -34.76 -11.74 25.99
N THR A 151 -35.49 -11.54 27.10
CA THR A 151 -36.91 -11.16 27.23
C THR A 151 -37.13 -10.29 28.49
N PRO A 152 -38.11 -9.35 28.57
CA PRO A 152 -39.12 -9.00 27.57
C PRO A 152 -38.83 -7.67 26.85
N PHE A 153 -39.16 -7.68 25.57
CA PHE A 153 -39.39 -6.50 24.72
C PHE A 153 -40.42 -5.55 25.38
N PRO A 154 -40.50 -4.26 25.00
CA PRO A 154 -41.47 -3.33 25.59
C PRO A 154 -42.88 -3.93 25.64
N LYS A 155 -43.62 -3.67 26.73
CA LYS A 155 -45.07 -3.94 26.83
C LYS A 155 -45.73 -3.40 25.56
N ARG A 156 -46.78 -4.07 25.06
CA ARG A 156 -47.43 -3.71 23.79
C ARG A 156 -47.62 -2.19 23.74
N LEU A 157 -46.93 -1.54 22.81
CA LEU A 157 -47.10 -0.11 22.56
C LEU A 157 -48.15 0.03 21.46
N ARG A 158 -49.03 1.02 21.63
CA ARG A 158 -50.00 1.41 20.60
C ARG A 158 -49.74 2.85 20.23
N TRP A 159 -49.93 3.15 18.94
CA TRP A 159 -50.01 4.53 18.52
C TRP A 159 -51.38 5.08 18.88
N ALA A 160 -51.41 6.12 19.72
CA ALA A 160 -52.64 6.78 20.12
C ALA A 160 -53.14 7.77 19.05
N ALA A 161 -52.22 8.41 18.34
CA ALA A 161 -52.50 9.22 17.15
C ALA A 161 -51.29 9.17 16.21
N ILE A 162 -51.54 9.03 14.90
CA ILE A 162 -50.51 9.02 13.86
C ILE A 162 -50.92 10.01 12.78
N ASP A 163 -50.13 11.06 12.63
CA ASP A 163 -50.13 11.84 11.40
C ASP A 163 -49.19 11.14 10.40
N LYS A 164 -49.77 10.61 9.32
CA LYS A 164 -49.03 9.89 8.27
C LYS A 164 -47.95 10.76 7.63
N SER A 165 -48.22 12.06 7.45
CA SER A 165 -47.25 12.99 6.87
C SER A 165 -46.06 13.21 7.81
N ARG A 166 -46.32 13.36 9.11
CA ARG A 166 -45.27 13.53 10.11
C ARG A 166 -44.45 12.26 10.35
N PHE A 167 -45.06 11.09 10.26
CA PHE A 167 -44.30 9.85 10.30
C PHE A 167 -43.41 9.70 9.06
N GLN A 168 -43.89 10.13 7.89
CA GLN A 168 -43.07 10.21 6.70
C GLN A 168 -41.89 11.17 6.89
N ASP A 169 -42.11 12.35 7.49
CA ASP A 169 -41.04 13.30 7.85
C ASP A 169 -40.00 12.64 8.78
N LEU A 170 -40.43 11.89 9.80
CA LEU A 170 -39.52 11.13 10.66
C LEU A 170 -38.68 10.13 9.86
N VAL A 171 -39.30 9.31 9.02
CA VAL A 171 -38.55 8.33 8.20
C VAL A 171 -37.56 9.02 7.26
N LEU A 172 -37.92 10.16 6.68
CA LEU A 172 -37.02 10.96 5.83
C LEU A 172 -35.83 11.51 6.62
N ASP A 173 -36.07 12.05 7.82
CA ASP A 173 -35.00 12.53 8.70
C ASP A 173 -34.03 11.40 9.07
N LEU A 174 -34.55 10.23 9.48
CA LEU A 174 -33.74 9.06 9.81
C LEU A 174 -32.91 8.61 8.60
N ARG A 175 -33.53 8.55 7.41
CA ARG A 175 -32.85 8.21 6.16
C ARG A 175 -31.72 9.18 5.84
N GLN A 176 -31.93 10.49 5.97
CA GLN A 176 -30.90 11.48 5.69
C GLN A 176 -29.67 11.32 6.59
N ILE A 177 -29.89 11.01 7.88
CA ILE A 177 -28.80 10.77 8.83
C ILE A 177 -28.06 9.45 8.49
N VAL A 178 -28.80 8.37 8.21
CA VAL A 178 -28.21 7.08 7.81
C VAL A 178 -27.46 7.19 6.48
N ASP A 179 -27.99 7.92 5.50
CA ASP A 179 -27.29 8.23 4.24
C ASP A 179 -25.99 9.01 4.51
N SER A 180 -26.03 9.99 5.41
CA SER A 180 -24.84 10.75 5.79
C SER A 180 -23.77 9.86 6.43
N LEU A 181 -24.16 8.90 7.29
CA LEU A 181 -23.25 7.90 7.86
C LEU A 181 -22.60 7.01 6.79
N TRP A 182 -23.38 6.55 5.80
CA TRP A 182 -22.84 5.78 4.67
C TRP A 182 -21.93 6.62 3.78
N ASN A 183 -22.25 7.89 3.55
CA ASN A 183 -21.43 8.80 2.73
C ASN A 183 -20.04 9.06 3.35
N LEU A 184 -19.89 8.95 4.68
CA LEU A 184 -18.57 8.99 5.33
C LEU A 184 -17.66 7.82 4.92
N LEU A 185 -18.22 6.73 4.37
CA LEU A 185 -17.47 5.57 3.86
C LEU A 185 -17.08 5.71 2.39
N GLU A 186 -17.66 6.65 1.65
CA GLU A 186 -17.44 6.80 0.21
C GLU A 186 -15.95 7.04 -0.14
N PRO A 187 -15.20 7.90 0.59
CA PRO A 187 -13.78 8.06 0.34
C PRO A 187 -12.96 6.78 0.56
N ILE A 188 -13.38 5.92 1.49
CA ILE A 188 -12.72 4.64 1.78
C ILE A 188 -12.99 3.66 0.65
N ARG A 189 -14.26 3.53 0.21
CA ARG A 189 -14.66 2.67 -0.91
C ARG A 189 -14.00 3.07 -2.22
N LEU A 190 -14.00 4.36 -2.53
CA LEU A 190 -13.38 4.87 -3.75
C LEU A 190 -11.87 4.57 -3.76
N ARG A 191 -11.21 4.67 -2.61
CA ARG A 191 -9.80 4.30 -2.46
C ARG A 191 -9.58 2.80 -2.65
N GLU A 192 -10.38 1.95 -2.03
CA GLU A 192 -10.29 0.49 -2.19
C GLU A 192 -10.49 0.08 -3.66
N LEU A 193 -11.50 0.65 -4.31
CA LEU A 193 -11.75 0.44 -5.74
C LEU A 193 -10.56 0.91 -6.57
N SER A 194 -10.03 2.11 -6.31
CA SER A 194 -8.84 2.62 -6.99
C SER A 194 -7.64 1.70 -6.81
N GLN A 195 -7.42 1.15 -5.62
CA GLN A 195 -6.32 0.21 -5.36
C GLN A 195 -6.52 -1.12 -6.09
N GLN A 196 -7.76 -1.62 -6.17
CA GLN A 196 -8.08 -2.82 -6.95
C GLN A 196 -7.82 -2.60 -8.44
N VAL A 197 -8.28 -1.47 -9.00
CA VAL A 197 -8.01 -1.09 -10.39
C VAL A 197 -6.51 -1.00 -10.65
N ALA A 198 -5.76 -0.31 -9.78
CA ALA A 198 -4.30 -0.18 -9.92
C ALA A 198 -3.59 -1.55 -9.86
N ARG A 199 -4.02 -2.46 -8.98
CA ARG A 199 -3.49 -3.84 -8.92
C ARG A 199 -3.78 -4.62 -10.19
N THR A 200 -5.01 -4.57 -10.69
CA THR A 200 -5.39 -5.23 -11.94
C THR A 200 -4.54 -4.70 -13.10
N LEU A 201 -4.39 -3.38 -13.22
CA LEU A 201 -3.56 -2.77 -14.25
C LEU A 201 -2.09 -3.17 -14.10
N THR A 202 -1.56 -3.25 -12.88
CA THR A 202 -0.19 -3.69 -12.62
C THR A 202 0.03 -5.12 -13.12
N ALA A 203 -0.90 -6.04 -12.82
CA ALA A 203 -0.85 -7.42 -13.30
C ALA A 203 -0.95 -7.49 -14.83
N VAL A 204 -1.86 -6.72 -15.44
CA VAL A 204 -2.00 -6.65 -16.91
C VAL A 204 -0.70 -6.15 -17.55
N VAL A 205 -0.12 -5.07 -17.02
CA VAL A 205 1.14 -4.54 -17.51
C VAL A 205 2.23 -5.59 -17.39
N ASP A 206 2.42 -6.20 -16.21
CA ASP A 206 3.45 -7.21 -15.94
C ASP A 206 3.33 -8.46 -16.83
N MET A 207 2.12 -8.99 -17.01
CA MET A 207 1.90 -10.20 -17.79
C MET A 207 1.92 -9.95 -19.31
N SER A 208 1.55 -8.75 -19.77
CA SER A 208 1.40 -8.47 -21.19
C SER A 208 2.73 -8.57 -21.96
N GLN A 209 2.65 -9.27 -23.10
CA GLN A 209 3.72 -9.38 -24.10
C GLN A 209 3.36 -8.65 -25.40
N ASP A 210 2.10 -8.23 -25.55
CA ASP A 210 1.56 -7.59 -26.75
C ASP A 210 1.89 -6.08 -26.75
N LEU A 211 2.71 -5.68 -27.70
CA LEU A 211 3.16 -4.29 -27.85
C LEU A 211 2.01 -3.35 -28.22
N GLU A 212 1.05 -3.79 -29.04
CA GLU A 212 -0.05 -2.93 -29.48
C GLU A 212 -1.06 -2.73 -28.34
N ALA A 213 -1.34 -3.77 -27.56
CA ALA A 213 -2.13 -3.64 -26.33
C ALA A 213 -1.48 -2.66 -25.34
N LEU A 214 -0.15 -2.74 -25.15
CA LEU A 214 0.59 -1.83 -24.27
C LEU A 214 0.60 -0.38 -24.79
N LYS A 215 0.72 -0.16 -26.11
CA LYS A 215 0.58 1.16 -26.72
C LYS A 215 -0.83 1.73 -26.55
N GLY A 216 -1.86 0.90 -26.66
CA GLY A 216 -3.24 1.27 -26.38
C GLY A 216 -3.42 1.72 -24.93
N LEU A 217 -2.86 0.96 -23.98
CA LEU A 217 -2.88 1.29 -22.56
C LEU A 217 -2.15 2.62 -22.27
N ARG A 218 -0.98 2.84 -22.87
CA ARG A 218 -0.24 4.10 -22.81
C ARG A 218 -1.09 5.29 -23.28
N ALA A 219 -1.79 5.13 -24.40
CA ALA A 219 -2.65 6.17 -24.95
C ALA A 219 -3.78 6.56 -23.98
N THR A 220 -4.33 5.59 -23.23
CA THR A 220 -5.33 5.83 -22.19
C THR A 220 -4.78 6.72 -21.08
N PHE A 221 -3.58 6.40 -20.56
CA PHE A 221 -2.95 7.20 -19.51
C PHE A 221 -2.60 8.62 -19.96
N THR A 222 -2.22 8.84 -21.22
CA THR A 222 -1.97 10.20 -21.74
C THR A 222 -3.23 11.02 -21.99
N LYS A 223 -4.39 10.38 -22.17
CA LYS A 223 -5.66 11.06 -22.49
C LYS A 223 -6.50 11.37 -21.24
N GLN A 224 -6.29 10.67 -20.14
CA GLN A 224 -7.01 10.93 -18.90
C GLN A 224 -6.49 12.21 -18.24
N THR A 225 -7.39 13.18 -18.06
CA THR A 225 -7.16 14.45 -17.33
C THR A 225 -7.57 14.37 -15.86
N ALA A 226 -8.02 13.20 -15.39
CA ALA A 226 -8.43 12.97 -14.01
C ALA A 226 -7.38 12.08 -13.34
N ASP A 227 -6.71 12.61 -12.32
CA ASP A 227 -5.71 11.90 -11.51
C ASP A 227 -6.32 10.65 -10.86
N PHE A 228 -6.07 9.46 -11.40
CA PHE A 228 -6.29 8.21 -10.68
C PHE A 228 -5.12 7.96 -9.70
N PRO A 229 -5.38 7.57 -8.45
CA PRO A 229 -4.33 7.21 -7.50
C PRO A 229 -3.46 6.05 -8.01
N GLY A 230 -2.16 6.31 -8.20
CA GLY A 230 -1.19 5.33 -8.73
C GLY A 230 -0.86 5.49 -10.22
N ASP A 231 -1.47 6.45 -10.90
CA ASP A 231 -1.27 6.71 -12.33
C ASP A 231 0.18 6.97 -12.70
N THR A 232 0.92 7.73 -11.88
CA THR A 232 2.30 8.09 -12.23
C THR A 232 3.21 6.86 -12.29
N ILE A 233 3.03 5.89 -11.38
CA ILE A 233 3.79 4.64 -11.35
C ILE A 233 3.43 3.79 -12.57
N LEU A 234 2.13 3.58 -12.79
CA LEU A 234 1.64 2.75 -13.89
C LEU A 234 1.99 3.35 -15.26
N SER A 235 1.74 4.64 -15.47
CA SER A 235 2.09 5.36 -16.70
C SER A 235 3.58 5.24 -17.00
N THR A 236 4.44 5.51 -16.01
CA THR A 236 5.90 5.37 -16.18
C THR A 236 6.27 3.91 -16.49
N ALA A 237 5.73 2.94 -15.75
CA ALA A 237 6.02 1.53 -15.97
C ALA A 237 5.58 1.03 -17.35
N VAL A 238 4.44 1.51 -17.86
CA VAL A 238 3.95 1.22 -19.21
C VAL A 238 4.90 1.80 -20.26
N ASP A 239 5.33 3.05 -20.11
CA ASP A 239 6.29 3.67 -21.03
C ASP A 239 7.60 2.87 -21.09
N LEU A 240 8.13 2.50 -19.91
CA LEU A 240 9.32 1.68 -19.78
C LEU A 240 9.13 0.30 -20.45
N LYS A 241 7.97 -0.32 -20.27
CA LYS A 241 7.67 -1.65 -20.83
C LYS A 241 7.47 -1.63 -22.34
N VAL A 242 6.74 -0.64 -22.87
CA VAL A 242 6.56 -0.42 -24.31
C VAL A 242 7.93 -0.26 -24.98
N LEU A 243 8.79 0.59 -24.42
CA LEU A 243 10.14 0.80 -24.94
C LEU A 243 10.93 -0.51 -24.93
N ARG A 244 10.98 -1.23 -23.79
CA ARG A 244 11.66 -2.52 -23.68
C ARG A 244 11.21 -3.50 -24.77
N LYS A 245 9.91 -3.62 -25.00
CA LYS A 245 9.35 -4.55 -26.01
C LYS A 245 9.65 -4.12 -27.44
N GLY A 246 9.66 -2.82 -27.73
CA GLY A 246 10.12 -2.29 -29.01
C GLY A 246 11.58 -2.65 -29.29
N LEU A 247 12.47 -2.47 -28.31
CA LEU A 247 13.91 -2.78 -28.44
C LEU A 247 14.23 -4.26 -28.63
N SER A 248 13.35 -5.17 -28.20
CA SER A 248 13.49 -6.59 -28.51
C SER A 248 13.16 -6.91 -29.97
N ARG A 249 12.30 -6.14 -30.64
CA ARG A 249 11.88 -6.34 -32.04
C ARG A 249 12.81 -5.70 -33.06
N GLU A 250 13.48 -4.59 -32.74
CA GLU A 250 14.47 -3.95 -33.65
C GLU A 250 15.67 -4.85 -33.99
N GLY A 251 15.97 -5.85 -33.16
CA GLY A 251 17.01 -6.86 -33.43
C GLY A 251 16.58 -7.98 -34.40
N SER A 252 15.29 -8.03 -34.77
CA SER A 252 14.74 -8.88 -35.83
C SER A 252 14.37 -8.00 -37.01
N SER A 253 14.85 -8.34 -38.20
CA SER A 253 14.83 -7.54 -39.43
C SER A 253 13.43 -7.21 -39.99
N ASP A 254 12.67 -6.36 -39.30
CA ASP A 254 11.45 -5.74 -39.85
C ASP A 254 11.19 -4.43 -39.11
N SER A 255 11.61 -3.31 -39.70
CA SER A 255 11.34 -1.97 -39.17
C SER A 255 10.29 -1.27 -40.02
N THR A 256 9.07 -1.17 -39.49
CA THR A 256 8.12 -0.12 -39.85
C THR A 256 8.12 0.92 -38.74
N SER A 257 8.40 2.16 -39.14
CA SER A 257 8.57 3.34 -38.31
C SER A 257 7.27 3.77 -37.65
N ASP A 258 7.21 3.80 -36.31
CA ASP A 258 6.21 4.64 -35.63
C ASP A 258 6.58 5.13 -34.21
N SER A 259 6.31 6.43 -33.98
CA SER A 259 6.23 7.21 -32.72
C SER A 259 7.50 7.69 -31.97
N SER A 260 8.04 8.81 -32.47
CA SER A 260 8.35 10.12 -31.81
C SER A 260 8.94 10.29 -30.38
N LEU A 261 9.14 9.27 -29.53
CA LEU A 261 9.79 9.48 -28.21
C LEU A 261 11.21 8.87 -28.10
N ALA A 262 11.63 8.08 -29.10
CA ALA A 262 12.90 7.32 -29.08
C ALA A 262 13.94 7.80 -30.12
N GLN A 263 13.79 9.01 -30.69
CA GLN A 263 14.55 9.42 -31.88
C GLN A 263 15.96 9.99 -31.63
N ARG A 264 16.45 10.10 -30.40
CA ARG A 264 17.89 10.25 -30.21
C ARG A 264 18.52 8.88 -30.14
N PRO A 265 19.30 8.45 -31.16
CA PRO A 265 20.07 7.26 -30.99
C PRO A 265 21.10 7.52 -29.87
N LEU A 266 20.89 6.86 -28.73
CA LEU A 266 21.84 6.88 -27.62
C LEU A 266 22.96 5.91 -27.97
N TYR A 267 23.81 6.36 -28.90
CA TYR A 267 25.07 5.70 -29.22
C TYR A 267 26.04 5.81 -28.04
N PRO A 268 27.13 5.03 -28.06
CA PRO A 268 28.29 5.36 -27.26
C PRO A 268 28.60 6.85 -27.41
N LEU A 269 28.66 7.56 -26.29
CA LEU A 269 29.01 8.96 -26.22
C LEU A 269 30.44 9.15 -26.73
N ASN A 270 30.73 10.34 -27.24
CA ASN A 270 32.07 10.62 -27.74
C ASN A 270 33.03 10.74 -26.55
N ARG A 271 33.94 9.77 -26.44
CA ARG A 271 34.93 9.70 -25.36
C ARG A 271 35.82 10.94 -25.23
N ASN A 272 36.04 11.67 -26.33
CA ASN A 272 36.86 12.88 -26.34
C ASN A 272 36.19 14.08 -25.65
N LEU A 273 34.86 14.04 -25.49
CA LEU A 273 34.10 15.08 -24.78
C LEU A 273 34.05 14.82 -23.27
N PHE A 274 34.54 13.66 -22.81
CA PHE A 274 34.49 13.24 -21.43
C PHE A 274 35.77 13.57 -20.67
N ILE A 275 35.63 14.31 -19.58
CA ILE A 275 36.72 14.72 -18.70
C ILE A 275 36.39 14.28 -17.27
N ARG A 276 37.28 13.48 -16.66
CA ARG A 276 37.21 13.08 -15.25
C ARG A 276 38.42 13.64 -14.51
N ALA A 277 38.17 14.45 -13.47
CA ALA A 277 39.22 15.01 -12.65
C ALA A 277 40.02 13.90 -11.94
N ALA A 278 41.35 14.06 -11.84
CA ALA A 278 42.24 13.05 -11.27
C ALA A 278 41.88 12.65 -9.83
N ALA A 279 41.40 13.62 -9.02
CA ALA A 279 40.96 13.41 -7.64
C ALA A 279 39.76 12.46 -7.48
N THR A 280 39.04 12.16 -8.57
CA THR A 280 37.88 11.25 -8.55
C THR A 280 38.21 9.87 -9.11
N ARG A 281 39.45 9.60 -9.55
CA ARG A 281 39.84 8.30 -10.14
C ARG A 281 39.86 7.21 -9.07
N GLY A 282 39.20 6.07 -9.33
CA GLY A 282 39.13 4.93 -8.41
C GLY A 282 37.94 4.92 -7.45
N ALA A 283 37.00 5.87 -7.58
CA ALA A 283 35.76 5.81 -6.82
C ALA A 283 34.88 4.64 -7.29
N ASP A 284 34.62 3.69 -6.40
CA ASP A 284 33.59 2.66 -6.56
C ASP A 284 32.22 3.31 -6.38
N GLY A 285 31.40 3.32 -7.44
CA GLY A 285 30.04 3.90 -7.42
C GLY A 285 29.88 5.14 -8.30
N ILE A 286 29.03 6.08 -7.87
CA ILE A 286 28.77 7.34 -8.60
C ILE A 286 29.88 8.35 -8.36
N PHE A 287 30.30 9.03 -9.42
CA PHE A 287 31.27 10.11 -9.35
C PHE A 287 30.92 11.26 -10.30
N MET A 288 31.46 12.44 -10.00
CA MET A 288 31.32 13.63 -10.84
C MET A 288 32.31 13.63 -11.99
N ALA A 289 31.86 14.10 -13.15
CA ALA A 289 32.69 14.31 -14.32
C ALA A 289 32.14 15.50 -15.14
N GLN A 290 32.78 15.77 -16.27
CA GLN A 290 32.30 16.73 -17.26
C GLN A 290 32.12 16.02 -18.60
N TYR A 291 31.01 16.29 -19.27
CA TYR A 291 30.75 15.84 -20.63
C TYR A 291 30.32 17.03 -21.49
N ASP A 292 31.03 17.28 -22.58
CA ASP A 292 30.77 18.40 -23.50
C ASP A 292 30.66 19.75 -22.78
N GLY A 293 31.62 20.01 -21.87
CA GLY A 293 31.64 21.24 -21.09
C GLY A 293 30.65 21.29 -19.91
N ARG A 294 29.76 20.31 -19.73
CA ARG A 294 28.72 20.33 -18.68
C ARG A 294 29.02 19.35 -17.54
N PRO A 295 28.71 19.70 -16.27
CA PRO A 295 28.84 18.78 -15.15
C PRO A 295 27.85 17.62 -15.30
N VAL A 296 28.32 16.39 -15.05
CA VAL A 296 27.54 15.16 -15.15
C VAL A 296 27.88 14.21 -14.00
N LEU A 297 26.95 13.31 -13.68
CA LEU A 297 27.19 12.18 -12.80
C LEU A 297 27.48 10.94 -13.63
N CYS A 298 28.32 10.04 -13.14
CA CYS A 298 28.74 8.86 -13.88
C CYS A 298 28.79 7.62 -13.01
N GLU A 299 28.44 6.48 -13.60
CA GLU A 299 28.62 5.14 -13.01
C GLU A 299 29.54 4.33 -13.90
N SER A 300 30.51 3.64 -13.32
CA SER A 300 31.37 2.70 -14.05
C SER A 300 30.91 1.27 -13.84
N LYS A 301 30.90 0.50 -14.92
CA LYS A 301 30.66 -0.94 -14.92
C LYS A 301 31.89 -1.64 -15.47
N PRO A 302 32.73 -2.22 -14.60
CA PRO A 302 33.80 -3.12 -15.04
C PRO A 302 33.20 -4.32 -15.78
N VAL A 303 33.81 -4.68 -16.90
CA VAL A 303 33.36 -5.77 -17.76
C VAL A 303 34.56 -6.54 -18.28
N ASP A 304 34.53 -7.85 -18.03
CA ASP A 304 35.45 -8.78 -18.69
C ASP A 304 35.30 -8.67 -20.22
N PRO A 305 36.39 -8.47 -20.99
CA PRO A 305 36.37 -8.35 -22.44
C PRO A 305 35.57 -9.48 -23.14
N TRP A 306 35.56 -10.69 -22.59
CA TRP A 306 34.80 -11.83 -23.12
C TRP A 306 33.28 -11.61 -23.10
N HIS A 307 32.76 -10.95 -22.05
CA HIS A 307 31.33 -10.70 -21.88
C HIS A 307 30.86 -9.39 -22.54
N LYS A 308 31.79 -8.54 -22.94
CA LYS A 308 31.53 -7.18 -23.43
C LYS A 308 30.55 -7.08 -24.60
N PRO A 309 30.63 -7.91 -25.67
CA PRO A 309 29.68 -7.82 -26.79
C PRO A 309 28.23 -8.04 -26.37
N LYS A 310 27.98 -9.01 -25.48
CA LYS A 310 26.62 -9.28 -24.95
C LYS A 310 26.16 -8.15 -24.03
N LEU A 311 27.05 -7.63 -23.19
CA LEU A 311 26.74 -6.55 -22.25
C LEU A 311 26.57 -5.19 -22.92
N LYS A 312 27.15 -4.97 -24.11
CA LYS A 312 26.95 -3.75 -24.90
C LYS A 312 25.48 -3.55 -25.28
N VAL A 313 24.82 -4.59 -25.80
CA VAL A 313 23.38 -4.54 -26.14
C VAL A 313 22.54 -4.24 -24.88
N ARG A 314 22.95 -4.78 -23.73
CA ARG A 314 22.30 -4.48 -22.44
C ARG A 314 22.50 -3.01 -22.04
N ALA A 315 23.71 -2.48 -22.18
CA ALA A 315 24.03 -1.08 -21.89
C ALA A 315 23.23 -0.12 -22.77
N GLU A 316 23.10 -0.41 -24.08
CA GLU A 316 22.28 0.36 -25.01
C GLU A 316 20.81 0.38 -24.60
N ARG A 317 20.24 -0.78 -24.28
CA ARG A 317 18.84 -0.91 -23.82
C ARG A 317 18.59 -0.17 -22.51
N LEU A 318 19.51 -0.31 -21.56
CA LEU A 318 19.42 0.35 -20.26
C LEU A 318 19.51 1.88 -20.41
N THR A 319 20.41 2.36 -21.26
CA THR A 319 20.58 3.80 -21.55
C THR A 319 19.29 4.38 -22.13
N ARG A 320 18.68 3.71 -23.11
CA ARG A 320 17.36 4.12 -23.66
C ARG A 320 16.29 4.15 -22.59
N LEU A 321 16.23 3.13 -21.73
CA LEU A 321 15.27 3.09 -20.63
C LEU A 321 15.43 4.26 -19.66
N LEU A 322 16.66 4.49 -19.19
CA LEU A 322 16.97 5.54 -18.22
C LEU A 322 16.98 6.94 -18.85
N SER A 323 16.83 7.05 -20.17
CA SER A 323 16.62 8.32 -20.87
C SER A 323 15.16 8.78 -20.94
N LEU A 324 14.20 7.96 -20.51
CA LEU A 324 12.80 8.37 -20.52
C LEU A 324 12.53 9.46 -19.47
N PRO A 325 11.58 10.38 -19.71
CA PRO A 325 11.21 11.42 -18.75
C PRO A 325 10.95 10.84 -17.35
N LYS A 326 11.40 11.57 -16.33
CA LYS A 326 11.24 11.15 -14.93
C LYS A 326 9.93 11.67 -14.37
N SER A 327 9.23 10.82 -13.63
CA SER A 327 8.03 11.18 -12.86
C SER A 327 8.37 11.31 -11.38
N ALA A 328 7.48 11.94 -10.60
CA ALA A 328 7.68 12.10 -9.15
C ALA A 328 7.80 10.76 -8.40
N SER A 329 7.29 9.66 -8.97
CA SER A 329 7.38 8.31 -8.40
C SER A 329 8.55 7.48 -8.93
N PHE A 330 9.29 7.98 -9.94
CA PHE A 330 10.43 7.30 -10.54
C PHE A 330 11.71 8.11 -10.32
N MET A 331 12.21 8.07 -9.09
CA MET A 331 13.34 8.88 -8.65
C MET A 331 14.67 8.26 -9.06
N THR A 332 14.98 8.35 -10.34
CA THR A 332 16.26 7.92 -10.94
C THR A 332 16.86 9.06 -11.75
N LEU A 333 18.16 8.98 -12.06
CA LEU A 333 18.83 10.01 -12.85
C LEU A 333 18.55 9.86 -14.34
N GLN A 334 18.48 10.99 -15.03
CA GLN A 334 18.27 11.04 -16.47
C GLN A 334 19.56 10.60 -17.18
N CYS A 335 19.54 9.44 -17.83
CA CYS A 335 20.70 8.96 -18.57
C CYS A 335 20.83 9.68 -19.91
N LEU A 336 22.03 10.22 -20.16
CA LEU A 336 22.40 10.92 -21.39
C LEU A 336 23.01 9.97 -22.43
N GLY A 337 23.56 8.85 -21.98
CA GLY A 337 24.33 7.95 -22.82
C GLY A 337 25.26 7.06 -21.99
N PHE A 338 26.09 6.28 -22.68
CA PHE A 338 27.19 5.55 -22.06
C PHE A 338 28.47 5.71 -22.87
N LEU A 339 29.62 5.58 -22.23
CA LEU A 339 30.94 5.48 -22.87
C LEU A 339 31.35 4.01 -22.89
N GLU A 340 32.02 3.61 -23.95
CA GLU A 340 32.59 2.27 -24.09
C GLU A 340 34.12 2.39 -24.05
N ASP A 341 34.73 2.03 -22.92
CA ASP A 341 36.18 1.90 -22.75
C ASP A 341 36.57 0.40 -22.84
N ILE A 342 37.86 0.06 -22.84
CA ILE A 342 38.34 -1.32 -23.15
C ILE A 342 37.71 -2.38 -22.23
N ASP A 343 37.70 -2.11 -20.93
CA ASP A 343 37.37 -3.02 -19.82
C ASP A 343 36.16 -2.55 -19.00
N GLU A 344 35.44 -1.51 -19.46
CA GLU A 344 34.29 -0.99 -18.75
C GLU A 344 33.28 -0.25 -19.65
N PHE A 345 32.04 -0.15 -19.17
CA PHE A 345 31.06 0.82 -19.65
C PHE A 345 30.89 1.93 -18.61
N LYS A 346 30.85 3.19 -19.04
CA LYS A 346 30.51 4.31 -18.14
C LYS A 346 29.16 4.91 -18.51
N PHE A 347 28.17 4.80 -17.64
CA PHE A 347 26.88 5.46 -17.83
C PHE A 347 27.00 6.92 -17.40
N VAL A 348 26.49 7.83 -18.23
CA VAL A 348 26.55 9.27 -18.00
C VAL A 348 25.14 9.79 -17.75
N TYR A 349 24.96 10.51 -16.65
CA TYR A 349 23.69 11.00 -16.17
C TYR A 349 23.71 12.52 -16.03
N ASP A 350 22.57 13.14 -16.33
CA ASP A 350 22.34 14.56 -16.09
C ASP A 350 22.03 14.82 -14.61
N TYR A 351 22.31 16.05 -14.17
CA TYR A 351 21.86 16.53 -12.87
C TYR A 351 20.36 16.87 -12.93
N PRO A 352 19.59 16.61 -11.87
CA PRO A 352 18.22 17.10 -11.78
C PRO A 352 18.15 18.63 -11.91
N PRO A 353 17.06 19.17 -12.48
CA PRO A 353 16.88 20.62 -12.57
C PRO A 353 16.95 21.29 -11.19
N GLY A 354 17.72 22.37 -11.09
CA GLY A 354 17.89 23.13 -9.84
C GLY A 354 18.91 22.56 -8.86
N SER A 355 19.66 21.52 -9.25
CA SER A 355 20.75 20.97 -8.42
C SER A 355 21.96 21.89 -8.30
N ASP A 356 22.59 21.88 -7.13
CA ASP A 356 23.91 22.50 -6.92
C ASP A 356 25.02 21.58 -7.44
N THR A 357 25.47 21.83 -8.68
CA THR A 357 26.51 21.02 -9.33
C THR A 357 27.93 21.32 -8.81
N THR A 358 28.09 22.22 -7.84
CA THR A 358 29.40 22.57 -7.27
C THR A 358 29.80 21.67 -6.10
N VAL A 359 28.83 20.93 -5.54
CA VAL A 359 29.01 20.07 -4.37
C VAL A 359 28.94 18.61 -4.81
N PRO A 360 29.82 17.72 -4.30
CA PRO A 360 29.70 16.30 -4.55
C PRO A 360 28.38 15.75 -3.99
N PRO A 361 27.67 14.90 -4.75
CA PRO A 361 26.50 14.24 -4.22
C PRO A 361 26.89 13.32 -3.05
N ARG A 362 25.98 13.14 -2.10
CA ARG A 362 26.15 12.26 -0.95
C ARG A 362 25.25 11.04 -1.09
N SER A 363 25.75 9.86 -0.77
CA SER A 363 24.93 8.66 -0.68
C SER A 363 24.19 8.57 0.66
N LEU A 364 23.14 7.75 0.75
CA LEU A 364 22.51 7.40 2.02
C LEU A 364 23.56 6.82 2.98
N LEU A 365 24.52 6.03 2.48
CA LEU A 365 25.60 5.53 3.34
C LEU A 365 26.46 6.66 3.92
N ASP A 366 26.74 7.72 3.15
CA ASP A 366 27.47 8.90 3.65
C ASP A 366 26.66 9.67 4.70
N LEU A 367 25.33 9.70 4.55
CA LEU A 367 24.43 10.29 5.54
C LEU A 367 24.39 9.46 6.83
N LEU A 368 24.30 8.13 6.72
CA LEU A 368 24.28 7.21 7.86
C LEU A 368 25.62 7.17 8.62
N ARG A 369 26.73 7.54 7.98
CA ARG A 369 28.07 7.62 8.58
C ARG A 369 28.38 8.97 9.21
N ASP A 370 27.63 10.01 8.87
CA ASP A 370 27.91 11.38 9.27
C ASP A 370 27.55 11.62 10.74
N PRO A 371 28.54 11.80 11.63
CA PRO A 371 28.27 12.01 13.04
C PRO A 371 27.65 13.39 13.33
N THR A 372 27.70 14.32 12.37
CA THR A 372 27.12 15.66 12.49
C THR A 372 25.65 15.70 12.07
N MET A 373 25.18 14.67 11.35
CA MET A 373 23.79 14.60 10.91
C MET A 373 22.89 14.20 12.09
N GLN A 374 21.91 15.05 12.40
CA GLN A 374 20.87 14.69 13.36
C GLN A 374 20.01 13.56 12.81
N ASN A 375 19.64 12.61 13.66
CA ASN A 375 18.78 11.50 13.27
C ASN A 375 17.41 12.04 12.78
N PRO A 376 17.02 11.80 11.52
CA PRO A 376 15.78 12.35 10.99
C PRO A 376 14.55 11.80 11.70
N SER A 377 13.49 12.62 11.73
CA SER A 377 12.19 12.20 12.25
C SER A 377 11.69 10.91 11.56
N VAL A 378 10.87 10.14 12.27
CA VAL A 378 10.22 8.94 11.70
C VAL A 378 9.47 9.29 10.41
N THR A 379 8.74 10.41 10.38
CA THR A 379 8.03 10.89 9.19
C THR A 379 8.97 11.12 8.00
N THR A 380 10.13 11.73 8.23
CA THR A 380 11.14 11.93 7.17
C THR A 380 11.71 10.61 6.67
N ARG A 381 11.98 9.66 7.58
CA ARG A 381 12.49 8.33 7.23
C ARG A 381 11.45 7.49 6.47
N LEU A 382 10.16 7.61 6.83
CA LEU A 382 9.05 7.01 6.09
C LEU A 382 8.96 7.58 4.67
N ARG A 383 9.08 8.90 4.48
CA ARG A 383 9.09 9.54 3.16
C ARG A 383 10.24 9.04 2.27
N LEU A 384 11.44 8.92 2.84
CA LEU A 384 12.61 8.36 2.17
C LEU A 384 12.35 6.93 1.70
N ALA A 385 11.94 6.06 2.62
CA ALA A 385 11.63 4.66 2.34
C ALA A 385 10.54 4.50 1.27
N LEU A 386 9.45 5.26 1.39
CA LEU A 386 8.35 5.27 0.43
C LEU A 386 8.80 5.66 -0.98
N SER A 387 9.68 6.67 -1.10
CA SER A 387 10.20 7.13 -2.40
C SER A 387 11.07 6.07 -3.08
N ILE A 388 11.91 5.37 -2.29
CA ILE A 388 12.71 4.23 -2.78
C ILE A 388 11.77 3.09 -3.22
N CYS A 389 10.75 2.78 -2.41
CA CYS A 389 9.80 1.72 -2.71
C CYS A 389 8.98 1.99 -3.98
N LYS A 390 8.47 3.22 -4.17
CA LYS A 390 7.74 3.61 -5.38
C LYS A 390 8.62 3.52 -6.64
N THR A 391 9.90 3.90 -6.50
CA THR A 391 10.86 3.79 -7.60
C THR A 391 11.10 2.33 -7.98
N LEU A 392 11.33 1.44 -7.00
CA LEU A 392 11.51 0.01 -7.27
C LEU A 392 10.26 -0.64 -7.85
N LEU A 393 9.07 -0.30 -7.33
CA LEU A 393 7.79 -0.80 -7.85
C LEU A 393 7.65 -0.45 -9.34
N THR A 394 7.97 0.79 -9.72
CA THR A 394 7.93 1.23 -11.12
C THR A 394 8.85 0.37 -12.02
N ILE A 395 10.07 0.09 -11.56
CA ILE A 395 11.06 -0.72 -12.30
C ILE A 395 10.58 -2.16 -12.46
N HIS A 396 10.07 -2.76 -11.38
CA HIS A 396 9.58 -4.14 -11.36
C HIS A 396 8.33 -4.31 -12.22
N THR A 397 7.37 -3.36 -12.19
CA THR A 397 6.20 -3.38 -13.08
C THR A 397 6.58 -3.28 -14.56
N ALA A 398 7.69 -2.60 -14.88
CA ALA A 398 8.25 -2.59 -16.23
C ALA A 398 9.00 -3.91 -16.61
N GLY A 399 9.13 -4.83 -15.66
CA GLY A 399 9.79 -6.13 -15.81
C GLY A 399 11.32 -6.06 -15.81
N TRP A 400 11.89 -5.18 -15.00
CA TRP A 400 13.33 -5.04 -14.79
C TRP A 400 13.73 -5.44 -13.38
N PHE A 401 14.95 -5.95 -13.22
CA PHE A 401 15.59 -6.21 -11.93
C PHE A 401 16.75 -5.25 -11.74
N HIS A 402 16.86 -4.64 -10.57
CA HIS A 402 17.86 -3.62 -10.25
C HIS A 402 19.23 -4.24 -9.93
N LYS A 403 19.25 -5.33 -9.14
CA LYS A 403 20.42 -6.14 -8.78
C LYS A 403 21.49 -5.51 -7.90
N ASN A 404 21.40 -4.21 -7.62
CA ASN A 404 22.39 -3.48 -6.84
C ASN A 404 21.76 -2.45 -5.88
N ILE A 405 20.68 -2.82 -5.18
CA ILE A 405 20.04 -1.94 -4.19
C ILE A 405 20.87 -1.96 -2.89
N ARG A 406 21.37 -0.80 -2.49
CA ARG A 406 22.24 -0.59 -1.31
C ARG A 406 22.31 0.89 -0.98
N SER A 407 22.66 1.23 0.27
CA SER A 407 22.71 2.63 0.71
C SER A 407 23.69 3.51 -0.06
N GLU A 408 24.73 2.95 -0.67
CA GLU A 408 25.65 3.72 -1.53
C GLU A 408 25.03 4.16 -2.86
N ASN A 409 23.99 3.44 -3.32
CA ASN A 409 23.32 3.68 -4.59
C ASN A 409 22.02 4.49 -4.40
N ILE A 410 21.86 5.16 -3.27
CA ILE A 410 20.77 6.09 -2.99
C ILE A 410 21.41 7.45 -2.79
N ILE A 411 21.25 8.34 -3.75
CA ILE A 411 22.04 9.57 -3.87
C ILE A 411 21.19 10.82 -3.61
N PHE A 412 21.80 11.78 -2.93
CA PHE A 412 21.28 13.12 -2.69
C PHE A 412 22.24 14.15 -3.28
N ILE A 413 21.71 15.06 -4.08
CA ILE A 413 22.53 15.89 -4.99
C ILE A 413 22.82 17.30 -4.45
N ASN A 414 22.08 17.76 -3.43
CA ASN A 414 22.23 19.10 -2.89
C ASN A 414 23.06 19.11 -1.60
N ARG A 415 23.64 20.28 -1.27
CA ARG A 415 24.41 20.51 -0.03
C ARG A 415 23.63 20.09 1.23
N GLU A 416 22.36 20.48 1.29
CA GLU A 416 21.42 19.97 2.28
C GLU A 416 20.62 18.82 1.66
N PRO A 417 20.77 17.58 2.17
CA PRO A 417 20.11 16.43 1.57
C PRO A 417 18.60 16.46 1.83
N ASP A 418 17.81 16.67 0.77
CA ASP A 418 16.37 16.49 0.80
C ASP A 418 16.05 14.98 0.80
N LEU A 419 15.76 14.43 1.97
CA LEU A 419 15.39 13.02 2.13
C LEU A 419 14.07 12.64 1.44
N GLY A 420 13.29 13.62 0.97
CA GLY A 420 12.13 13.41 0.10
C GLY A 420 12.51 13.23 -1.37
N LYS A 421 13.77 13.47 -1.77
CA LYS A 421 14.26 13.30 -3.13
C LYS A 421 15.49 12.38 -3.24
N PRO A 422 15.37 11.11 -2.81
CA PRO A 422 16.42 10.13 -3.00
C PRO A 422 16.47 9.68 -4.46
N TYR A 423 17.63 9.77 -5.11
CA TYR A 423 17.82 9.23 -6.46
C TYR A 423 18.40 7.81 -6.36
N LEU A 424 17.66 6.81 -6.83
CA LEU A 424 18.17 5.46 -6.97
C LEU A 424 19.11 5.38 -8.18
N THR A 425 20.26 4.77 -7.96
CA THR A 425 21.38 4.66 -8.90
C THR A 425 21.94 3.22 -8.83
N GLY A 426 23.05 2.93 -9.49
CA GLY A 426 23.62 1.58 -9.54
C GLY A 426 22.97 0.66 -10.57
N PHE A 427 22.31 1.24 -11.57
CA PHE A 427 21.63 0.53 -12.65
C PHE A 427 22.58 -0.21 -13.58
N SER A 428 23.89 0.04 -13.52
CA SER A 428 24.89 -0.70 -14.30
C SER A 428 24.73 -2.23 -14.24
N PHE A 429 24.21 -2.77 -13.14
CA PHE A 429 23.95 -4.21 -12.98
C PHE A 429 22.53 -4.64 -13.36
N ALA A 430 21.63 -3.70 -13.62
CA ALA A 430 20.23 -3.94 -13.92
C ALA A 430 20.06 -4.75 -15.21
N ARG A 431 19.00 -5.56 -15.27
CA ARG A 431 18.68 -6.38 -16.43
C ARG A 431 17.18 -6.58 -16.56
N THR A 432 16.75 -6.93 -17.76
CA THR A 432 15.38 -7.36 -17.97
C THR A 432 15.13 -8.72 -17.33
N ASP A 433 13.90 -8.95 -16.88
CA ASP A 433 13.42 -10.28 -16.51
C ASP A 433 13.34 -11.18 -17.75
N SER A 434 14.39 -11.97 -17.96
CA SER A 434 14.55 -12.91 -19.07
C SER A 434 15.51 -14.03 -18.66
N PRO A 435 15.22 -15.28 -19.03
CA PRO A 435 16.08 -16.42 -18.73
C PRO A 435 17.38 -16.44 -19.55
N VAL A 436 17.47 -15.65 -20.63
CA VAL A 436 18.64 -15.59 -21.53
C VAL A 436 19.68 -14.57 -21.05
N GLU A 437 19.33 -13.71 -20.09
CA GLU A 437 20.23 -12.69 -19.55
C GLU A 437 21.24 -13.30 -18.58
N ILE A 438 22.54 -13.07 -18.82
CA ILE A 438 23.59 -13.49 -17.89
C ILE A 438 23.47 -12.75 -16.56
N SER A 439 23.45 -13.50 -15.46
CA SER A 439 23.56 -12.95 -14.10
C SER A 439 25.00 -12.49 -13.87
N ASP A 440 25.17 -11.30 -13.27
CA ASP A 440 26.51 -10.77 -12.98
C ASP A 440 27.20 -11.62 -11.90
N GLN A 441 28.52 -11.64 -11.92
CA GLN A 441 29.33 -12.37 -10.95
C GLN A 441 29.23 -11.72 -9.55
N ARG A 442 29.57 -12.51 -8.53
CA ARG A 442 29.61 -12.08 -7.13
C ARG A 442 30.63 -10.95 -6.95
N SER A 443 30.42 -10.08 -5.96
CA SER A 443 31.49 -9.19 -5.53
C SER A 443 32.57 -10.04 -4.85
N ALA A 444 33.83 -9.62 -4.91
CA ALA A 444 34.87 -10.16 -4.03
C ALA A 444 34.85 -9.47 -2.65
N ASP A 445 34.00 -8.46 -2.47
CA ASP A 445 33.92 -7.65 -1.26
C ASP A 445 32.69 -8.02 -0.39
N PRO A 446 32.91 -8.58 0.81
CA PRO A 446 31.86 -8.89 1.78
C PRO A 446 30.98 -7.68 2.15
N LEU A 447 31.53 -6.45 2.13
CA LEU A 447 30.76 -5.23 2.43
C LEU A 447 29.65 -4.96 1.40
N LEU A 448 29.79 -5.50 0.18
CA LEU A 448 28.77 -5.42 -0.85
C LEU A 448 27.80 -6.60 -0.75
N ASP A 449 28.33 -7.77 -0.41
CA ASP A 449 27.57 -9.01 -0.41
C ASP A 449 26.59 -9.14 0.78
N ILE A 450 26.75 -8.36 1.85
CA ILE A 450 25.75 -8.27 2.94
C ILE A 450 24.37 -7.76 2.48
N TYR A 451 24.28 -7.11 1.31
CA TYR A 451 23.01 -6.68 0.71
C TYR A 451 22.39 -7.75 -0.19
N ARG A 452 23.13 -8.80 -0.55
CA ARG A 452 22.67 -9.80 -1.51
C ARG A 452 21.91 -10.92 -0.83
N HIS A 453 20.86 -11.38 -1.51
CA HIS A 453 20.09 -12.52 -1.05
C HIS A 453 20.96 -13.79 -0.96
N PRO A 454 20.81 -14.64 0.08
CA PRO A 454 21.64 -15.83 0.28
C PRO A 454 21.75 -16.78 -0.92
N HIS A 455 20.71 -16.88 -1.74
CA HIS A 455 20.71 -17.72 -2.95
C HIS A 455 21.70 -17.28 -4.03
N VAL A 456 22.02 -15.99 -4.10
CA VAL A 456 23.06 -15.47 -5.00
C VAL A 456 24.46 -15.82 -4.49
N LEU A 457 24.59 -16.03 -3.17
CA LEU A 457 25.85 -16.37 -2.50
C LEU A 457 26.16 -17.88 -2.58
N ARG A 458 25.19 -18.74 -2.91
CA ARG A 458 25.38 -20.20 -3.08
C ARG A 458 26.33 -20.54 -4.25
N LYS A 459 26.97 -21.71 -4.22
CA LYS A 459 27.80 -22.26 -5.31
C LYS A 459 27.17 -23.58 -5.85
N PRO A 460 26.68 -23.63 -7.11
CA PRO A 460 26.50 -22.51 -8.05
C PRO A 460 25.43 -21.51 -7.55
N PRO A 461 25.45 -20.25 -8.02
CA PRO A 461 24.44 -19.27 -7.63
C PRO A 461 23.11 -19.57 -8.35
N GLU A 462 22.00 -19.25 -7.69
CA GLU A 462 20.69 -19.37 -8.32
C GLU A 462 20.44 -18.24 -9.34
N PRO A 463 19.58 -18.48 -10.36
CA PRO A 463 19.14 -17.42 -11.26
C PRO A 463 18.50 -16.26 -10.51
N TYR A 464 18.85 -15.04 -10.89
CA TYR A 464 18.34 -13.85 -10.21
C TYR A 464 16.84 -13.67 -10.44
N SER A 465 16.07 -13.38 -9.38
CA SER A 465 14.62 -13.15 -9.42
C SER A 465 14.23 -11.93 -8.59
N ILE A 466 12.99 -11.46 -8.76
CA ILE A 466 12.44 -10.23 -8.15
C ILE A 466 12.61 -10.18 -6.62
N TYR A 467 12.42 -11.30 -5.91
CA TYR A 467 12.55 -11.35 -4.45
C TYR A 467 13.97 -11.05 -3.95
N MET A 468 14.99 -11.17 -4.81
CA MET A 468 16.36 -10.84 -4.44
C MET A 468 16.60 -9.33 -4.38
N ASP A 469 15.88 -8.55 -5.21
CA ASP A 469 15.82 -7.09 -5.06
C ASP A 469 15.04 -6.72 -3.80
N HIS A 470 13.95 -7.44 -3.50
CA HIS A 470 13.17 -7.23 -2.27
C HIS A 470 13.99 -7.45 -1.00
N TYR A 471 14.83 -8.49 -0.95
CA TYR A 471 15.78 -8.68 0.14
C TYR A 471 16.75 -7.50 0.28
N SER A 472 17.35 -7.10 -0.85
CA SER A 472 18.30 -5.97 -0.89
C SER A 472 17.62 -4.69 -0.38
N LEU A 473 16.39 -4.44 -0.80
CA LEU A 473 15.57 -3.33 -0.29
C LEU A 473 15.32 -3.47 1.22
N ALA A 474 14.96 -4.65 1.73
CA ALA A 474 14.67 -4.85 3.14
C ALA A 474 15.87 -4.56 4.05
N THR A 475 17.08 -4.87 3.59
CA THR A 475 18.31 -4.52 4.31
C THR A 475 18.51 -2.99 4.37
N VAL A 476 18.29 -2.27 3.27
CA VAL A 476 18.30 -0.79 3.25
C VAL A 476 17.19 -0.21 4.12
N LEU A 477 15.98 -0.77 4.09
CA LEU A 477 14.88 -0.34 4.96
C LEU A 477 15.22 -0.55 6.45
N THR A 478 16.02 -1.57 6.77
CA THR A 478 16.55 -1.79 8.13
C THR A 478 17.59 -0.74 8.50
N GLU A 479 18.49 -0.36 7.57
CA GLU A 479 19.42 0.76 7.78
C GLU A 479 18.69 2.07 8.07
N ILE A 480 17.61 2.35 7.33
CA ILE A 480 16.77 3.54 7.55
C ILE A 480 16.07 3.47 8.92
N ALA A 481 15.54 2.31 9.31
CA ALA A 481 14.86 2.13 10.59
C ALA A 481 15.80 2.34 11.81
N GLU A 482 17.06 1.92 11.69
CA GLU A 482 18.07 2.13 12.73
C GLU A 482 18.85 3.44 12.57
N TRP A 483 18.72 4.10 11.42
CA TRP A 483 19.60 5.18 10.97
C TRP A 483 21.07 4.85 11.18
N ARG A 484 21.47 3.64 10.76
CA ARG A 484 22.82 3.09 10.95
C ARG A 484 23.26 2.24 9.75
N PRO A 485 24.53 2.30 9.32
CA PRO A 485 25.03 1.46 8.22
C PRO A 485 24.89 -0.05 8.51
N LEU A 486 24.54 -0.83 7.49
CA LEU A 486 24.26 -2.26 7.59
C LEU A 486 25.43 -3.03 8.18
N LYS A 487 26.67 -2.70 7.77
CA LYS A 487 27.89 -3.32 8.29
C LYS A 487 28.01 -3.26 9.83
N HIS A 488 27.50 -2.19 10.45
CA HIS A 488 27.49 -2.04 11.91
C HIS A 488 26.25 -2.66 12.57
N ILE A 489 25.18 -2.87 11.81
CA ILE A 489 24.01 -3.61 12.27
C ILE A 489 24.37 -5.09 12.36
N VAL A 490 24.92 -5.66 11.27
CA VAL A 490 25.26 -7.08 11.16
C VAL A 490 26.52 -7.47 11.93
N SER A 491 27.35 -6.53 12.37
CA SER A 491 28.55 -6.83 13.17
C SER A 491 28.27 -7.59 14.47
N LYS A 492 27.02 -7.55 14.95
CA LYS A 492 26.54 -8.38 16.09
C LYS A 492 26.43 -9.87 15.75
N HIS A 493 26.40 -10.21 14.46
CA HIS A 493 26.34 -11.57 13.93
C HIS A 493 27.65 -11.95 13.24
N ILE A 494 28.14 -11.08 12.35
CA ILE A 494 29.35 -11.26 11.56
C ILE A 494 30.04 -9.92 11.31
N ASP A 495 31.31 -9.80 11.68
CA ASP A 495 32.10 -8.60 11.43
C ASP A 495 32.70 -8.63 10.02
N VAL A 496 32.03 -7.93 9.10
CA VAL A 496 32.46 -7.78 7.70
C VAL A 496 33.44 -6.63 7.48
N THR A 497 33.85 -5.94 8.54
CA THR A 497 34.78 -4.80 8.44
C THR A 497 36.23 -5.20 8.61
N ASN A 498 36.49 -6.40 9.11
CA ASN A 498 37.83 -6.94 9.29
C ASN A 498 38.34 -7.56 7.98
N THR A 499 39.26 -6.85 7.31
CA THR A 499 39.84 -7.28 6.03
C THR A 499 40.81 -8.45 6.14
N ASP A 500 41.25 -8.79 7.35
CA ASP A 500 42.17 -9.92 7.58
C ASP A 500 41.44 -11.27 7.68
N LEU A 501 40.11 -11.24 7.77
CA LEU A 501 39.27 -12.44 7.85
C LEU A 501 38.72 -12.79 6.46
N ASP A 502 39.03 -14.01 6.00
CA ASP A 502 38.30 -14.60 4.87
C ASP A 502 36.89 -14.98 5.34
N ILE A 503 35.89 -14.25 4.88
CA ILE A 503 34.51 -14.42 5.31
C ILE A 503 33.81 -15.40 4.38
N PRO A 504 33.45 -16.61 4.87
CA PRO A 504 32.81 -17.59 4.01
C PRO A 504 31.40 -17.13 3.63
N LEU A 505 31.01 -17.40 2.37
CA LEU A 505 29.68 -17.07 1.85
C LEU A 505 28.53 -17.69 2.66
N SER A 506 28.76 -18.82 3.33
CA SER A 506 27.79 -19.44 4.24
C SER A 506 27.52 -18.60 5.49
N ALA A 507 28.52 -17.86 5.98
CA ALA A 507 28.34 -16.95 7.11
C ALA A 507 27.57 -15.69 6.68
N LEU A 508 27.83 -15.16 5.48
CA LEU A 508 27.02 -14.09 4.90
C LEU A 508 25.57 -14.53 4.66
N ALA A 509 25.34 -15.76 4.20
CA ALA A 509 24.01 -16.33 4.05
C ALA A 509 23.24 -16.38 5.39
N GLY A 510 23.94 -16.49 6.53
CA GLY A 510 23.36 -16.45 7.88
C GLY A 510 22.77 -15.09 8.29
N ILE A 511 23.06 -14.02 7.55
CA ILE A 511 22.55 -12.66 7.84
C ILE A 511 21.03 -12.60 7.71
N GLN A 512 20.42 -13.26 6.72
CA GLN A 512 18.96 -13.24 6.52
C GLN A 512 18.17 -13.76 7.73
N PRO A 513 18.35 -15.03 8.19
CA PRO A 513 17.62 -15.53 9.35
C PRO A 513 17.95 -14.74 10.62
N TRP A 514 19.17 -14.21 10.75
CA TRP A 514 19.53 -13.35 11.87
C TRP A 514 18.77 -12.01 11.86
N LEU A 515 18.71 -11.31 10.71
CA LEU A 515 17.95 -10.06 10.56
C LEU A 515 16.47 -10.28 10.87
N ILE A 516 15.89 -11.37 10.38
CA ILE A 516 14.50 -11.74 10.67
C ILE A 516 14.29 -11.84 12.19
N ARG A 517 15.08 -12.66 12.87
CA ARG A 517 14.94 -12.85 14.32
C ARG A 517 15.16 -11.55 15.10
N ALA A 518 16.26 -10.86 14.82
CA ALA A 518 16.69 -9.70 15.60
C ALA A 518 15.83 -8.46 15.35
N PHE A 519 15.41 -8.22 14.11
CA PHE A 519 14.77 -6.96 13.71
C PHE A 519 13.28 -7.06 13.47
N THR A 520 12.74 -8.24 13.14
CA THR A 520 11.31 -8.43 12.88
C THR A 520 10.62 -9.16 14.03
N GLU A 521 11.09 -10.35 14.42
CA GLU A 521 10.46 -11.14 15.49
C GLU A 521 10.60 -10.49 16.87
N ASN A 522 11.76 -9.93 17.18
CA ASN A 522 11.96 -9.18 18.43
C ASN A 522 11.34 -7.77 18.41
N GLY A 523 10.65 -7.38 17.34
CA GLY A 523 9.91 -6.12 17.24
C GLY A 523 10.75 -4.84 17.13
N GLN A 524 12.06 -4.93 16.88
CA GLN A 524 12.94 -3.76 16.87
C GLN A 524 12.55 -2.75 15.77
N VAL A 525 12.27 -3.21 14.54
CA VAL A 525 11.80 -2.31 13.46
C VAL A 525 10.43 -1.73 13.76
N ALA A 526 9.52 -2.52 14.37
CA ALA A 526 8.19 -2.06 14.75
C ALA A 526 8.25 -0.94 15.78
N TYR A 527 9.14 -1.07 16.77
CA TYR A 527 9.42 -0.02 17.74
C TYR A 527 9.94 1.28 17.09
N ARG A 528 10.77 1.18 16.04
CA ARG A 528 11.39 2.34 15.39
C ARG A 528 10.50 3.04 14.36
N MET A 529 9.70 2.28 13.62
CA MET A 529 9.04 2.74 12.38
C MET A 529 7.55 2.37 12.30
N GLY A 530 7.01 1.64 13.28
CA GLY A 530 5.62 1.18 13.31
C GLY A 530 5.40 -0.18 12.64
N GLU A 531 4.22 -0.75 12.87
CA GLU A 531 3.87 -2.13 12.48
C GLU A 531 3.84 -2.34 10.96
N VAL A 532 3.27 -1.40 10.19
CA VAL A 532 3.19 -1.51 8.72
C VAL A 532 4.57 -1.62 8.09
N TYR A 533 5.50 -0.76 8.53
CA TYR A 533 6.89 -0.79 8.05
C TYR A 533 7.58 -2.10 8.42
N ALA A 534 7.44 -2.53 9.68
CA ALA A 534 8.07 -3.76 10.17
C ALA A 534 7.53 -5.03 9.48
N ASN A 535 6.22 -5.09 9.26
CA ASN A 535 5.58 -6.17 8.53
C ASN A 535 6.09 -6.22 7.08
N GLY A 536 6.22 -5.08 6.41
CA GLY A 536 6.82 -5.00 5.09
C GLY A 536 8.26 -5.50 5.05
N VAL A 537 9.12 -5.04 5.97
CA VAL A 537 10.51 -5.52 6.08
C VAL A 537 10.55 -7.03 6.33
N SER A 538 9.71 -7.55 7.22
CA SER A 538 9.60 -8.99 7.50
C SER A 538 9.18 -9.78 6.27
N SER A 539 8.15 -9.33 5.55
CA SER A 539 7.71 -9.98 4.32
C SER A 539 8.83 -10.01 3.28
N LEU A 540 9.48 -8.87 3.02
CA LEU A 540 10.54 -8.77 2.01
C LEU A 540 11.77 -9.64 2.35
N LEU A 541 12.11 -9.80 3.63
CA LEU A 541 13.18 -10.71 4.08
C LEU A 541 12.78 -12.19 3.98
N ARG A 542 11.48 -12.53 4.07
CA ARG A 542 10.96 -13.90 4.16
C ARG A 542 10.35 -14.45 2.87
N LEU A 543 10.33 -13.70 1.76
CA LEU A 543 9.65 -14.09 0.51
C LEU A 543 10.10 -15.44 -0.08
N GLU A 544 11.15 -16.05 0.45
CA GLU A 544 11.64 -17.39 0.10
C GLU A 544 11.31 -18.47 1.17
N LEU A 545 11.12 -18.09 2.45
CA LEU A 545 10.88 -19.01 3.57
C LEU A 545 9.42 -19.49 3.69
N ALA A 546 8.54 -19.03 2.80
CA ALA A 546 7.19 -19.55 2.69
C ALA A 546 7.22 -20.85 1.88
N ASP A 547 7.48 -21.97 2.56
CA ASP A 547 7.44 -23.34 2.02
C ASP A 547 6.31 -23.53 0.98
N GLU A 548 6.66 -24.12 -0.16
CA GLU A 548 5.77 -24.84 -1.10
C GLU A 548 4.68 -24.07 -1.87
N ARG A 549 4.61 -22.74 -1.82
CA ARG A 549 3.79 -21.99 -2.79
C ARG A 549 4.69 -21.36 -3.85
N ASN A 550 4.69 -21.95 -5.04
CA ASN A 550 5.20 -21.34 -6.29
C ASN A 550 4.43 -20.03 -6.58
N TYR A 551 4.70 -18.97 -5.82
CA TYR A 551 4.17 -17.66 -6.15
C TYR A 551 4.79 -17.23 -7.47
N SER A 552 3.94 -16.92 -8.43
CA SER A 552 4.36 -16.28 -9.68
C SER A 552 5.06 -14.94 -9.40
N SER A 553 5.95 -14.52 -10.30
CA SER A 553 6.59 -13.19 -10.23
C SER A 553 5.55 -12.07 -10.06
N THR A 554 4.41 -12.20 -10.73
CA THR A 554 3.27 -11.27 -10.63
C THR A 554 2.69 -11.22 -9.22
N GLU A 555 2.51 -12.35 -8.53
CA GLU A 555 1.97 -12.35 -7.16
C GLU A 555 2.94 -11.67 -6.17
N GLN A 556 4.25 -11.87 -6.35
CA GLN A 556 5.27 -11.19 -5.54
C GLN A 556 5.25 -9.68 -5.79
N LEU A 557 5.09 -9.26 -7.05
CA LEU A 557 4.93 -7.85 -7.41
C LEU A 557 3.67 -7.23 -6.80
N LEU A 558 2.52 -7.93 -6.84
CA LEU A 558 1.27 -7.43 -6.27
C LEU A 558 1.31 -7.39 -4.73
N ALA A 559 1.96 -8.34 -4.09
CA ALA A 559 2.21 -8.31 -2.65
C ALA A 559 3.10 -7.11 -2.29
N TYR A 560 4.14 -6.84 -3.08
CA TYR A 560 4.99 -5.67 -2.91
C TYR A 560 4.21 -4.36 -3.10
N GLN A 561 3.39 -4.25 -4.16
CA GLN A 561 2.52 -3.10 -4.39
C GLN A 561 1.57 -2.85 -3.22
N LYS A 562 1.00 -3.91 -2.63
CA LYS A 562 0.17 -3.80 -1.43
C LYS A 562 0.95 -3.16 -0.28
N PHE A 563 2.19 -3.60 -0.02
CA PHE A 563 3.05 -2.99 0.99
C PHE A 563 3.33 -1.50 0.68
N VAL A 564 3.64 -1.14 -0.56
CA VAL A 564 3.86 0.26 -0.94
C VAL A 564 2.62 1.13 -0.67
N ASN A 565 1.43 0.63 -1.00
CA ASN A 565 0.17 1.33 -0.74
C ASN A 565 -0.12 1.50 0.77
N GLU A 566 0.18 0.48 1.58
CA GLU A 566 0.02 0.57 3.04
C GLU A 566 1.02 1.55 3.66
N LEU A 567 2.26 1.58 3.15
CA LEU A 567 3.28 2.52 3.59
C LEU A 567 2.93 3.97 3.23
N ASP A 568 2.30 4.20 2.08
CA ASP A 568 1.79 5.51 1.65
C ASP A 568 0.76 6.07 2.65
N LEU A 569 -0.07 5.20 3.23
CA LEU A 569 -1.06 5.56 4.25
C LEU A 569 -0.45 5.90 5.62
N CYS A 570 0.82 5.56 5.86
CA CYS A 570 1.52 5.93 7.08
C CYS A 570 2.16 7.33 6.99
N TYR A 571 2.21 7.88 5.77
CA TYR A 571 2.82 9.17 5.46
C TYR A 571 1.78 10.32 5.41
N VAL A 572 0.55 10.01 4.98
CA VAL A 572 -0.62 10.90 4.96
C VAL A 572 -1.23 10.96 6.36
#